data_AF-A0A7X8R4E0-F1
#
_entry.id   AF-A0A7X8R4E0-F1
#
_cell.length_a   1.000
_cell.length_b   1.000
_cell.length_c   1.000
_cell.angle_alpha   90.00
_cell.angle_beta   90.00
_cell.angle_gamma   90.00
#
_symmetry.space_group_name_H-M   'P 1'
#
loop_
_entity.id
_entity.type
_entity.pdbx_description
1 polymer ?
#
loop_
_entity_poly.entity_id
_entity_poly.type
_entity_poly.pdbx_seq_one_letter_code
_entity_poly.pdbx_strand_id
1 'polypeptide(L)'
;MANKIIISSNQNKYGNRPGRSHGTGDDQLTQALRNAVSERTGTANKGRPGTSALLLDENVWGNDRAIIDKLDKEVLAERRLFVRVRHVQKITCDSVYEAIDKEPVELRNPLDLTVVDLSVAGIGIICDKEIETGRILGIRILLDRIPYEIKCKVIYCIPLDGKFRAGLKIAEKDKRFMRHLKIFVARTSLTTEYASGE
;
A
#
# COMPACT_ATOMS: atom_id res chain seq x y z
N MET A 1 -29.38 -8.71 41.42
CA MET A 1 -29.67 -10.03 40.83
C MET A 1 -28.43 -10.48 40.09
N ALA A 2 -27.77 -11.54 40.55
CA ALA A 2 -26.47 -12.00 40.04
C ALA A 2 -26.68 -13.09 38.99
N ASN A 3 -26.25 -12.85 37.75
CA ASN A 3 -26.30 -13.85 36.68
C ASN A 3 -25.07 -14.76 36.77
N LYS A 4 -25.31 -16.03 37.13
CA LYS A 4 -24.35 -17.13 36.99
C LYS A 4 -24.29 -17.55 35.53
N ILE A 5 -23.12 -17.46 34.91
CA ILE A 5 -22.84 -18.06 33.60
C ILE A 5 -22.42 -19.51 33.82
N ILE A 6 -23.12 -20.44 33.16
CA ILE A 6 -22.83 -21.87 33.15
C ILE A 6 -21.91 -22.13 31.96
N ILE A 7 -20.71 -22.65 32.20
CA ILE A 7 -19.78 -23.12 31.15
C ILE A 7 -20.04 -24.61 30.95
N SER A 8 -20.61 -25.00 29.81
CA SER A 8 -20.65 -26.39 29.36
C SER A 8 -19.47 -26.67 28.44
N SER A 9 -18.69 -27.67 28.82
CA SER A 9 -17.54 -28.18 28.07
C SER A 9 -17.93 -29.41 27.25
N ASN A 10 -17.28 -29.49 26.07
CA ASN A 10 -16.93 -30.70 25.33
C ASN A 10 -18.04 -31.42 24.52
N GLN A 11 -17.83 -31.56 23.20
CA GLN A 11 -17.43 -32.85 22.60
C GLN A 11 -17.23 -32.76 21.08
N ASN A 12 -16.04 -33.19 20.66
CA ASN A 12 -15.70 -33.67 19.32
C ASN A 12 -16.70 -34.71 18.82
N LYS A 13 -17.14 -34.61 17.56
CA LYS A 13 -17.46 -35.78 16.72
C LYS A 13 -17.03 -35.59 15.28
N TYR A 14 -16.13 -36.48 14.87
CA TYR A 14 -15.78 -36.82 13.49
C TYR A 14 -17.02 -37.28 12.71
N GLY A 15 -17.12 -36.87 11.44
CA GLY A 15 -18.04 -37.43 10.45
C GLY A 15 -17.48 -37.17 9.06
N ASN A 16 -17.16 -38.23 8.34
CA ASN A 16 -16.52 -38.24 7.03
C ASN A 16 -17.56 -38.57 5.94
N ARG A 17 -17.29 -38.11 4.69
CA ARG A 17 -17.70 -38.68 3.37
C ARG A 17 -18.99 -38.17 2.67
N PRO A 18 -19.11 -38.34 1.32
CA PRO A 18 -18.87 -37.28 0.32
C PRO A 18 -20.05 -37.04 -0.65
N GLY A 19 -20.00 -35.95 -1.44
CA GLY A 19 -20.95 -35.72 -2.53
C GLY A 19 -20.48 -34.67 -3.54
N ARG A 20 -20.18 -35.15 -4.77
CA ARG A 20 -19.91 -34.36 -5.99
C ARG A 20 -21.25 -33.95 -6.62
N SER A 21 -21.38 -32.69 -7.06
CA SER A 21 -22.14 -32.39 -8.28
C SER A 21 -21.66 -31.08 -8.93
N HIS A 22 -21.73 -31.06 -10.26
CA HIS A 22 -21.11 -30.14 -11.19
C HIS A 22 -21.79 -28.77 -11.28
N GLY A 23 -20.98 -27.73 -11.48
CA GLY A 23 -21.37 -26.44 -12.04
C GLY A 23 -20.19 -25.88 -12.84
N THR A 24 -20.38 -25.75 -14.15
CA THR A 24 -19.45 -25.33 -15.20
C THR A 24 -19.11 -23.84 -15.17
N GLY A 25 -17.83 -23.49 -15.39
CA GLY A 25 -17.41 -22.14 -15.81
C GLY A 25 -15.97 -21.77 -15.43
N ASP A 26 -15.11 -21.68 -16.45
CA ASP A 26 -13.81 -20.95 -16.50
C ASP A 26 -12.62 -21.41 -15.63
N ASP A 27 -12.03 -22.56 -16.00
CA ASP A 27 -10.80 -23.12 -15.41
C ASP A 27 -9.57 -23.02 -16.35
N GLN A 28 -9.20 -21.80 -16.79
CA GLN A 28 -7.86 -21.57 -17.38
C GLN A 28 -7.02 -20.52 -16.64
N LEU A 29 -7.62 -19.63 -15.84
CA LEU A 29 -6.89 -18.66 -15.01
C LEU A 29 -6.49 -19.22 -13.64
N THR A 30 -7.20 -20.23 -13.14
CA THR A 30 -7.02 -20.81 -11.80
C THR A 30 -5.80 -21.73 -11.69
N GLN A 31 -5.33 -22.29 -12.81
CA GLN A 31 -4.26 -23.30 -12.80
C GLN A 31 -2.86 -22.67 -12.79
N ALA A 32 -2.69 -21.48 -13.35
CA ALA A 32 -1.45 -20.70 -13.25
C ALA A 32 -1.18 -20.21 -11.81
N LEU A 33 -2.24 -19.88 -11.07
CA LEU A 33 -2.13 -19.44 -9.66
C LEU A 33 -1.87 -20.60 -8.69
N ARG A 34 -2.40 -21.81 -8.95
CA ARG A 34 -2.14 -22.98 -8.09
C ARG A 34 -0.73 -23.55 -8.25
N ASN A 35 -0.14 -23.48 -9.44
CA ASN A 35 1.23 -23.94 -9.66
C ASN A 35 2.28 -23.04 -8.99
N ALA A 36 2.00 -21.75 -8.81
CA ALA A 36 2.89 -20.83 -8.07
C ALA A 36 2.87 -21.05 -6.54
N VAL A 37 1.83 -21.69 -6.00
CA VAL A 37 1.67 -21.94 -4.55
C VAL A 37 2.26 -23.29 -4.12
N SER A 38 2.43 -24.25 -5.06
CA SER A 38 2.84 -25.61 -4.71
C SER A 38 4.36 -25.85 -4.62
N GLU A 39 5.22 -24.89 -4.99
CA GLU A 39 6.68 -25.07 -4.96
C GLU A 39 7.38 -24.58 -3.66
N ARG A 40 6.65 -24.23 -2.60
CA ARG A 40 7.27 -23.81 -1.33
C ARG A 40 6.85 -24.66 -0.14
N THR A 41 7.05 -25.98 -0.25
CA THR A 41 7.19 -26.84 0.92
C THR A 41 8.56 -27.49 0.90
N GLY A 42 9.46 -26.97 1.75
CA GLY A 42 10.76 -27.59 2.00
C GLY A 42 11.83 -26.62 2.43
N THR A 43 11.92 -26.34 3.73
CA THR A 43 13.08 -26.66 4.58
C THR A 43 13.02 -25.83 5.87
N ALA A 44 13.09 -26.52 6.99
CA ALA A 44 13.14 -25.95 8.33
C ALA A 44 14.58 -25.64 8.76
N ASN A 45 14.69 -24.80 9.80
CA ASN A 45 15.82 -24.59 10.73
C ASN A 45 16.97 -23.64 10.37
N LYS A 46 17.02 -22.46 11.00
CA LYS A 46 17.73 -22.20 12.29
C LYS A 46 17.57 -20.74 12.73
N GLY A 47 17.49 -20.54 14.04
CA GLY A 47 17.06 -19.30 14.68
C GLY A 47 17.99 -18.09 14.55
N ARG A 48 17.35 -16.91 14.54
CA ARG A 48 17.88 -15.62 14.99
C ARG A 48 16.74 -14.87 15.68
N PRO A 49 16.89 -14.41 16.93
CA PRO A 49 15.90 -13.54 17.55
C PRO A 49 16.16 -12.10 17.07
N GLY A 50 15.12 -11.42 16.57
CA GLY A 50 15.18 -9.97 16.33
C GLY A 50 14.69 -9.45 14.97
N THR A 51 14.07 -10.27 14.11
CA THR A 51 13.64 -9.82 12.77
C THR A 51 12.14 -9.89 12.53
N SER A 52 11.33 -10.31 13.52
CA SER A 52 9.89 -10.53 13.32
C SER A 52 9.04 -9.26 13.32
N ALA A 53 9.48 -8.20 14.02
CA ALA A 53 8.71 -6.94 14.09
C ALA A 53 8.83 -6.07 12.82
N LEU A 54 9.96 -6.16 12.10
CA LEU A 54 10.19 -5.39 10.88
C LEU A 54 9.50 -5.97 9.64
N LEU A 55 9.04 -7.23 9.70
CA LEU A 55 8.48 -7.96 8.56
C LEU A 55 6.95 -7.90 8.46
N LEU A 56 6.25 -7.45 9.50
CA LEU A 56 4.78 -7.38 9.47
C LEU A 56 4.27 -6.30 8.50
N ASP A 57 5.01 -5.19 8.37
CA ASP A 57 4.67 -4.09 7.46
C ASP A 57 5.03 -4.43 5.99
N GLU A 58 6.03 -5.30 5.77
CA GLU A 58 6.47 -5.72 4.43
C GLU A 58 5.48 -6.66 3.71
N ASN A 59 4.62 -7.35 4.45
CA ASN A 59 3.70 -8.35 3.89
C ASN A 59 2.33 -7.79 3.45
N VAL A 60 2.05 -6.50 3.68
CA VAL A 60 0.75 -5.91 3.31
C VAL A 60 0.63 -5.70 1.80
N TRP A 61 1.74 -5.70 1.05
CA TRP A 61 1.68 -5.66 -0.42
C TRP A 61 2.89 -6.29 -1.12
N GLY A 62 2.65 -7.37 -1.89
CA GLY A 62 3.67 -8.09 -2.67
C GLY A 62 4.38 -7.30 -3.77
N ASN A 63 4.06 -6.02 -3.99
CA ASN A 63 4.75 -5.15 -4.97
C ASN A 63 5.99 -4.46 -4.41
N ASP A 64 6.23 -4.51 -3.10
CA ASP A 64 7.34 -3.77 -2.50
C ASP A 64 8.69 -4.43 -2.78
N ARG A 65 8.77 -5.76 -2.91
CA ARG A 65 10.02 -6.46 -3.24
C ARG A 65 10.65 -5.99 -4.54
N ALA A 66 9.85 -5.81 -5.59
CA ALA A 66 10.32 -5.35 -6.90
C ALA A 66 10.88 -3.91 -6.87
N ILE A 67 10.53 -3.14 -5.84
CA ILE A 67 11.00 -1.77 -5.63
C ILE A 67 12.21 -1.76 -4.69
N ILE A 68 12.25 -2.63 -3.67
CA ILE A 68 13.30 -2.63 -2.64
C ILE A 68 14.69 -2.74 -3.27
N ASP A 69 14.86 -3.61 -4.25
CA ASP A 69 16.17 -3.85 -4.88
C ASP A 69 16.64 -2.71 -5.79
N LYS A 70 15.75 -1.75 -6.10
CA LYS A 70 16.00 -0.62 -7.02
C LYS A 70 16.18 0.72 -6.29
N LEU A 71 16.03 0.76 -4.97
CA LEU A 71 16.10 2.01 -4.19
C LEU A 71 17.39 2.10 -3.37
N ASP A 72 17.86 3.33 -3.21
CA ASP A 72 19.00 3.63 -2.35
C ASP A 72 18.67 3.35 -0.87
N LYS A 73 19.71 3.02 -0.09
CA LYS A 73 19.57 2.63 1.33
C LYS A 73 18.89 3.70 2.18
N GLU A 74 19.17 4.98 1.90
CA GLU A 74 18.59 6.11 2.64
C GLU A 74 17.08 6.24 2.37
N VAL A 75 16.68 6.15 1.11
CA VAL A 75 15.26 6.19 0.70
C VAL A 75 14.51 4.99 1.27
N LEU A 76 15.13 3.80 1.28
CA LEU A 76 14.58 2.61 1.92
C LEU A 76 14.42 2.76 3.43
N ALA A 77 15.40 3.37 4.10
CA ALA A 77 15.33 3.59 5.55
C ALA A 77 14.19 4.54 5.90
N GLU A 78 14.03 5.67 5.17
CA GLU A 78 12.90 6.58 5.38
C GLU A 78 11.55 5.90 5.10
N ARG A 79 11.48 5.05 4.06
CA ARG A 79 10.26 4.32 3.70
C ARG A 79 9.77 3.39 4.81
N ARG A 80 10.68 2.81 5.59
CA ARG A 80 10.39 1.85 6.69
C ARG A 80 9.95 2.52 8.00
N LEU A 81 9.96 3.85 8.07
CA LEU A 81 9.58 4.56 9.31
C LEU A 81 8.07 4.67 9.52
N PHE A 82 7.27 4.56 8.46
CA PHE A 82 5.85 4.86 8.51
C PHE A 82 5.03 3.78 7.81
N VAL A 83 4.03 3.28 8.55
CA VAL A 83 3.00 2.38 8.01
C VAL A 83 2.38 2.99 6.76
N ARG A 84 2.27 2.17 5.71
CA ARG A 84 1.65 2.55 4.43
C ARG A 84 0.32 1.81 4.29
N VAL A 85 -0.74 2.53 3.98
CA VAL A 85 -2.08 1.97 3.76
C VAL A 85 -2.47 2.05 2.30
N ARG A 86 -3.25 1.06 1.85
CA ARG A 86 -3.84 1.06 0.51
C ARG A 86 -4.72 2.27 0.29
N HIS A 87 -4.47 3.02 -0.78
CA HIS A 87 -5.33 4.10 -1.22
C HIS A 87 -5.26 4.25 -2.73
N VAL A 88 -6.26 3.72 -3.43
CA VAL A 88 -6.30 3.76 -4.89
C VAL A 88 -7.13 4.95 -5.35
N GLN A 89 -6.48 5.94 -5.97
CA GLN A 89 -7.14 7.14 -6.47
C GLN A 89 -6.48 7.62 -7.76
N LYS A 90 -7.27 7.84 -8.81
CA LYS A 90 -6.81 8.57 -10.00
C LYS A 90 -6.82 10.07 -9.72
N ILE A 91 -5.73 10.73 -10.03
CA ILE A 91 -5.55 12.18 -9.87
C ILE A 91 -4.83 12.75 -11.09
N THR A 92 -5.00 14.04 -11.31
CA THR A 92 -4.27 14.79 -12.32
C THR A 92 -3.27 15.71 -11.67
N CYS A 93 -2.10 15.86 -12.28
CA CYS A 93 -1.11 16.87 -11.93
C CYS A 93 -1.01 17.85 -13.11
N ASP A 94 -1.49 19.08 -12.89
CA ASP A 94 -1.51 20.16 -13.86
C ASP A 94 -0.34 21.13 -13.70
N SER A 95 0.38 21.07 -12.57
CA SER A 95 1.37 22.06 -12.19
C SER A 95 2.61 21.43 -11.57
N VAL A 96 3.76 22.03 -11.86
CA VAL A 96 5.06 21.67 -11.29
C VAL A 96 5.77 22.90 -10.75
N TYR A 97 6.54 22.73 -9.69
CA TYR A 97 7.25 23.82 -9.03
C TYR A 97 8.75 23.62 -9.15
N GLU A 98 9.47 24.71 -9.42
CA GLU A 98 10.93 24.74 -9.34
C GLU A 98 11.41 24.66 -7.87
N ALA A 99 10.70 25.33 -6.96
CA ALA A 99 10.93 25.33 -5.53
C ALA A 99 9.60 25.52 -4.79
N ILE A 100 9.56 25.16 -3.50
CA ILE A 100 8.31 25.17 -2.69
C ILE A 100 7.68 26.57 -2.66
N ASP A 101 8.50 27.62 -2.58
CA ASP A 101 8.07 29.01 -2.41
C ASP A 101 7.94 29.78 -3.74
N LYS A 102 8.15 29.10 -4.88
CA LYS A 102 8.00 29.71 -6.22
C LYS A 102 6.61 29.47 -6.78
N GLU A 103 6.23 30.30 -7.74
CA GLU A 103 4.99 30.14 -8.50
C GLU A 103 4.99 28.82 -9.31
N PRO A 104 3.82 28.18 -9.48
CA PRO A 104 3.69 26.97 -10.27
C PRO A 104 3.92 27.26 -11.76
N VAL A 105 4.57 26.31 -12.43
CA VAL A 105 4.60 26.22 -13.89
C VAL A 105 3.52 25.25 -14.31
N GLU A 106 2.51 25.74 -15.01
CA GLU A 106 1.45 24.91 -15.58
C GLU A 106 2.02 24.01 -16.69
N LEU A 107 1.66 22.73 -16.63
CA LEU A 107 2.00 21.75 -17.63
C LEU A 107 1.04 21.89 -18.80
N ARG A 108 1.60 22.05 -20.01
CA ARG A 108 0.81 22.01 -21.26
C ARG A 108 -0.04 20.75 -21.40
N ASN A 109 0.48 19.63 -20.90
CA ASN A 109 -0.22 18.36 -20.84
C ASN A 109 -0.19 17.88 -19.38
N PRO A 110 -1.34 17.87 -18.69
CA PRO A 110 -1.42 17.32 -17.35
C PRO A 110 -0.94 15.87 -17.29
N LEU A 111 -0.35 15.48 -16.16
CA LEU A 111 0.06 14.11 -15.91
C LEU A 111 -1.08 13.36 -15.23
N ASP A 112 -1.48 12.24 -15.83
CA ASP A 112 -2.39 11.29 -15.20
C ASP A 112 -1.61 10.39 -14.24
N LEU A 113 -1.98 10.47 -12.96
CA LEU A 113 -1.32 9.72 -11.89
C LEU A 113 -2.35 8.81 -11.20
N THR A 114 -1.91 7.64 -10.79
CA THR A 114 -2.70 6.76 -9.90
C THR A 114 -1.99 6.66 -8.57
N VAL A 115 -2.56 7.26 -7.52
CA VAL A 115 -2.17 6.96 -6.14
C VAL A 115 -2.55 5.51 -5.85
N VAL A 116 -1.66 4.76 -5.21
CA VAL A 116 -1.92 3.36 -4.82
C VAL A 116 -1.79 3.12 -3.32
N ASP A 117 -1.00 3.96 -2.64
CA ASP A 117 -0.82 3.91 -1.19
C ASP A 117 -0.47 5.29 -0.62
N LEU A 118 -0.69 5.42 0.69
CA LEU A 118 -0.39 6.59 1.48
C LEU A 118 0.29 6.19 2.78
N SER A 119 1.22 7.01 3.25
CA SER A 119 1.66 7.05 4.64
C SER A 119 1.56 8.47 5.17
N VAL A 120 1.87 8.66 6.45
CA VAL A 120 1.92 10.01 7.05
C VAL A 120 3.05 10.88 6.49
N ALA A 121 3.99 10.30 5.73
CA ALA A 121 5.17 11.00 5.20
C ALA A 121 5.25 11.02 3.68
N GLY A 122 4.59 10.10 2.99
CA GLY A 122 4.72 9.97 1.55
C GLY A 122 3.54 9.32 0.85
N ILE A 123 3.56 9.42 -0.47
CA ILE A 123 2.51 8.99 -1.38
C ILE A 123 3.16 8.10 -2.43
N GLY A 124 2.62 6.90 -2.63
CA GLY A 124 3.04 6.02 -3.72
C GLY A 124 2.14 6.24 -4.94
N ILE A 125 2.73 6.57 -6.08
CA ILE A 125 1.99 6.75 -7.35
C ILE A 125 2.47 5.79 -8.45
N ILE A 126 1.65 5.59 -9.47
CA ILE A 126 1.99 5.01 -10.76
C ILE A 126 1.65 6.03 -11.85
N CYS A 127 2.51 6.14 -12.85
CA CYS A 127 2.34 7.04 -14.00
C CYS A 127 2.91 6.42 -15.28
N ASP A 128 2.46 6.91 -16.44
CA ASP A 128 2.87 6.38 -17.75
C ASP A 128 4.20 6.98 -18.25
N LYS A 129 4.65 8.07 -17.63
CA LYS A 129 5.89 8.77 -17.99
C LYS A 129 6.83 8.79 -16.81
N GLU A 130 8.13 8.77 -17.10
CA GLU A 130 9.16 9.02 -16.11
C GLU A 130 9.06 10.46 -15.62
N ILE A 131 9.25 10.65 -14.32
CA ILE A 131 9.26 11.97 -13.69
C ILE A 131 10.61 12.15 -13.01
N GLU A 132 11.26 13.28 -13.31
CA GLU A 132 12.57 13.60 -12.77
C GLU A 132 12.55 13.63 -11.23
N THR A 133 13.54 12.96 -10.62
CA THR A 133 13.72 12.98 -9.16
C THR A 133 14.05 14.39 -8.69
N GLY A 134 13.45 14.81 -7.59
CA GLY A 134 13.61 16.15 -7.04
C GLY A 134 12.59 17.17 -7.52
N ARG A 135 11.87 16.90 -8.62
CA ARG A 135 10.76 17.72 -9.11
C ARG A 135 9.67 17.83 -8.04
N ILE A 136 9.03 18.99 -7.92
CA ILE A 136 7.90 19.21 -7.02
C ILE A 136 6.62 19.26 -7.85
N LEU A 137 5.68 18.39 -7.51
CA LEU A 137 4.39 18.25 -8.18
C LEU A 137 3.30 18.92 -7.34
N GLY A 138 2.46 19.74 -7.97
CA GLY A 138 1.17 20.15 -7.42
C GLY A 138 0.14 19.09 -7.74
N ILE A 139 -0.46 18.49 -6.70
CA ILE A 139 -1.47 17.45 -6.89
C ILE A 139 -2.71 17.73 -6.05
N ARG A 140 -3.88 17.39 -6.60
CA ARG A 140 -5.15 17.43 -5.89
C ARG A 140 -5.55 16.02 -5.46
N ILE A 141 -5.56 15.76 -4.16
CA ILE A 141 -5.92 14.47 -3.57
C ILE A 141 -7.24 14.59 -2.81
N LEU A 142 -7.98 13.49 -2.68
CA LEU A 142 -9.21 13.42 -1.88
C LEU A 142 -8.97 12.48 -0.69
N LEU A 143 -9.20 12.99 0.51
CA LEU A 143 -9.28 12.18 1.73
C LEU A 143 -10.71 12.31 2.28
N ASP A 144 -11.44 11.21 2.46
CA ASP A 144 -12.83 11.22 2.93
C ASP A 144 -13.75 12.20 2.16
N ARG A 145 -13.56 12.28 0.83
CA ARG A 145 -14.26 13.21 -0.08
C ARG A 145 -13.93 14.70 0.15
N ILE A 146 -12.95 15.02 1.00
CA ILE A 146 -12.43 16.37 1.21
C ILE A 146 -11.22 16.57 0.28
N PRO A 147 -11.26 17.57 -0.63
CA PRO A 147 -10.15 17.86 -1.53
C PRO A 147 -9.03 18.62 -0.81
N TYR A 148 -7.80 18.25 -1.14
CA TYR A 148 -6.58 18.92 -0.72
C TYR A 148 -5.67 19.14 -1.91
N GLU A 149 -5.16 20.36 -2.04
CA GLU A 149 -4.05 20.68 -2.94
C GLU A 149 -2.77 20.62 -2.13
N ILE A 150 -1.83 19.79 -2.57
CA ILE A 150 -0.58 19.53 -1.86
C ILE A 150 0.59 19.54 -2.82
N LYS A 151 1.73 20.03 -2.32
CA LYS A 151 3.02 19.99 -3.02
C LYS A 151 3.80 18.77 -2.56
N CYS A 152 4.22 17.94 -3.50
CA CYS A 152 4.97 16.74 -3.20
C CYS A 152 6.25 16.65 -4.03
N LYS A 153 7.38 16.37 -3.40
CA LYS A 153 8.67 16.17 -4.06
C LYS A 153 8.81 14.71 -4.51
N VAL A 154 9.20 14.50 -5.75
CA VAL A 154 9.55 13.17 -6.28
C VAL A 154 10.85 12.72 -5.62
N ILE A 155 10.83 11.58 -4.94
CA ILE A 155 12.01 11.00 -4.26
C ILE A 155 12.65 9.91 -5.10
N TYR A 156 11.83 9.15 -5.84
CA TYR A 156 12.28 8.20 -6.83
C TYR A 156 11.21 8.05 -7.91
N CYS A 157 11.63 7.66 -9.11
CA CYS A 157 10.76 7.22 -10.20
C CYS A 157 11.48 6.08 -10.91
N ILE A 158 10.90 4.87 -10.92
CA ILE A 158 11.54 3.68 -11.47
C ILE A 158 10.58 2.92 -12.39
N PRO A 159 11.08 2.27 -13.45
CA PRO A 159 10.25 1.45 -14.32
C PRO A 159 9.73 0.20 -13.59
N LEU A 160 8.43 -0.06 -13.73
CA LEU A 160 7.71 -1.21 -13.18
C LEU A 160 6.56 -1.60 -14.12
N ASP A 161 6.59 -2.82 -14.66
CA ASP A 161 5.53 -3.41 -15.50
C ASP A 161 5.04 -2.51 -16.66
N GLY A 162 5.98 -1.94 -17.42
CA GLY A 162 5.67 -1.07 -18.57
C GLY A 162 5.17 0.33 -18.21
N LYS A 163 5.13 0.66 -16.92
CA LYS A 163 4.84 2.00 -16.38
C LYS A 163 5.97 2.45 -15.46
N PHE A 164 5.75 3.56 -14.76
CA PHE A 164 6.65 4.08 -13.74
C PHE A 164 6.01 4.07 -12.37
N ARG A 165 6.77 3.59 -11.38
CA ARG A 165 6.45 3.64 -9.97
C ARG A 165 7.23 4.77 -9.34
N ALA A 166 6.55 5.72 -8.70
CA ALA A 166 7.22 6.83 -8.03
C ALA A 166 6.78 7.00 -6.58
N GLY A 167 7.74 7.39 -5.75
CA GLY A 167 7.51 7.77 -4.36
C GLY A 167 7.59 9.28 -4.22
N LEU A 168 6.54 9.87 -3.65
CA LEU A 168 6.47 11.29 -3.38
C LEU A 168 6.57 11.55 -1.88
N LYS A 169 7.28 12.62 -1.50
CA LYS A 169 7.35 13.13 -0.12
C LYS A 169 6.59 14.43 -0.03
N ILE A 170 5.76 14.58 0.99
CA ILE A 170 4.99 15.82 1.20
C ILE A 170 5.98 16.95 1.50
N ALA A 171 6.04 17.94 0.62
CA ALA A 171 7.02 19.03 0.68
C ALA A 171 6.56 20.14 1.63
N GLU A 172 5.28 20.51 1.56
CA GLU A 172 4.67 21.54 2.40
C GLU A 172 3.66 20.91 3.37
N LYS A 173 3.84 21.15 4.67
CA LYS A 173 3.05 20.52 5.73
C LYS A 173 1.87 21.39 6.14
N ASP A 174 0.83 21.43 5.32
CA ASP A 174 -0.45 22.02 5.74
C ASP A 174 -1.00 21.29 6.98
N LYS A 175 -1.27 22.05 8.05
CA LYS A 175 -1.66 21.48 9.35
C LYS A 175 -2.97 20.70 9.26
N ARG A 176 -3.92 21.16 8.44
CA ARG A 176 -5.24 20.54 8.31
C ARG A 176 -5.12 19.21 7.56
N PHE A 177 -4.43 19.22 6.42
CA PHE A 177 -4.13 18.04 5.63
C PHE A 177 -3.36 17.01 6.45
N MET A 178 -2.25 17.41 7.08
CA MET A 178 -1.41 16.49 7.85
C MET A 178 -2.15 15.84 9.02
N ARG A 179 -3.05 16.59 9.69
CA ARG A 179 -3.90 16.02 10.75
C ARG A 179 -4.88 15.00 10.17
N HIS A 180 -5.54 15.33 9.07
CA HIS A 180 -6.49 14.43 8.43
C HIS A 180 -5.79 13.17 7.91
N LEU A 181 -4.65 13.31 7.23
CA LEU A 181 -3.84 12.19 6.75
C LEU A 181 -3.45 11.22 7.88
N LYS A 182 -3.02 11.74 9.04
CA LYS A 182 -2.71 10.89 10.20
C LYS A 182 -3.90 10.07 10.67
N ILE A 183 -5.07 10.70 10.80
CA ILE A 183 -6.30 10.02 11.21
C ILE A 183 -6.72 9.00 10.14
N PHE A 184 -6.64 9.38 8.87
CA PHE A 184 -6.99 8.53 7.74
C PHE A 184 -6.13 7.27 7.70
N VAL A 185 -4.81 7.41 7.79
CA VAL A 185 -3.85 6.30 7.81
C VAL A 185 -4.10 5.40 9.02
N ALA A 186 -4.20 5.96 10.23
CA ALA A 186 -4.45 5.18 11.44
C ALA A 186 -5.79 4.42 11.40
N ARG A 187 -6.85 5.04 10.91
CA ARG A 187 -8.16 4.39 10.75
C ARG A 187 -8.07 3.24 9.74
N THR A 188 -7.42 3.47 8.60
CA THR A 188 -7.30 2.47 7.53
C THR A 188 -6.45 1.28 7.98
N SER A 189 -5.33 1.53 8.66
CA SER A 189 -4.46 0.46 9.17
C SER A 189 -5.15 -0.43 10.19
N LEU A 190 -5.95 0.17 11.10
CA LEU A 190 -6.74 -0.60 12.06
C LEU A 190 -7.84 -1.41 11.37
N THR A 191 -8.54 -0.85 10.39
CA THR A 191 -9.58 -1.63 9.68
C THR A 191 -9.03 -2.84 8.95
N THR A 192 -7.81 -2.78 8.40
CA THR A 192 -7.17 -3.94 7.76
C THR A 192 -6.78 -5.03 8.74
N GLU A 193 -6.39 -4.70 9.97
CA GLU A 193 -6.00 -5.68 11.00
C GLU A 193 -7.20 -6.42 11.62
N TYR A 194 -8.35 -5.75 11.75
CA TYR A 194 -9.53 -6.34 12.40
C TYR A 194 -10.52 -6.97 11.42
N ALA A 195 -10.49 -6.61 10.13
CA ALA A 195 -11.34 -7.23 9.11
C ALA A 195 -10.78 -8.56 8.55
N SER A 196 -9.57 -8.96 8.95
CA SER A 196 -8.97 -10.26 8.59
C SER A 196 -9.32 -11.40 9.55
N GLY A 197 -10.32 -11.21 10.42
CA GLY A 197 -10.88 -12.26 11.26
C GLY A 197 -11.83 -13.16 10.47
N GLU A 198 -11.28 -14.01 9.60
CA GLU A 198 -11.93 -15.22 9.07
C GLU A 198 -11.03 -16.45 9.32
#